data_AF-A0A7X4BTX4-F1
#
_entry.id   AF-A0A7X4BTX4-F1
#
_cell.length_a   1.000
_cell.length_b   1.000
_cell.length_c   1.000
_cell.angle_alpha   90.00
_cell.angle_beta   90.00
_cell.angle_gamma   90.00
#
_symmetry.space_group_name_H-M   'P 1'
#
loop_
_entity.id
_entity.type
_entity.pdbx_description
1 polymer ?
#
loop_
_entity_poly.entity_id
_entity_poly.type
_entity_poly.pdbx_seq_one_letter_code
_entity_poly.pdbx_strand_id
1 'polypeptide(L)'
;MKFVPVSKWCRSRRWTRCCGRRSSHAGARHAAGKDSLPARAAFTSPEGPPVLIRSVEFAGSVVTPGQTLPSSLPQIAFAGRSNVGKSSLINRLLGRPRRKIARVSASPGKTQALNFYEVNRSFHLVDLPGSGYARAPREVRDAWRILVRWYLAESTGLRGVLYLVDSRHPPTAGDLEFVGHLADTGTPTLIALTKVDKLKSRVREAGIVEPAARKLGVSEEQVVESSARTGEGADQLLAAMEALLEEES
;
A
#
# COMPACT_ATOMS: atom_id res chain seq x y z
N MET A 1 15.27 17.59 -21.81
CA MET A 1 15.45 16.41 -22.70
C MET A 1 14.11 15.72 -22.89
N LYS A 2 13.98 14.83 -23.89
CA LYS A 2 12.69 14.51 -24.53
C LYS A 2 11.85 13.48 -23.75
N PHE A 3 10.53 13.68 -23.75
CA PHE A 3 9.52 12.71 -23.32
C PHE A 3 9.62 11.39 -24.10
N VAL A 4 9.36 10.26 -23.44
CA VAL A 4 9.12 8.95 -24.07
C VAL A 4 7.65 8.58 -23.89
N PRO A 5 6.85 8.48 -24.98
CA PRO A 5 5.43 8.16 -24.88
C PRO A 5 5.19 6.64 -24.81
N VAL A 6 4.38 6.19 -23.85
CA VAL A 6 3.97 4.78 -23.71
C VAL A 6 2.80 4.48 -24.65
N SER A 7 3.09 4.38 -25.96
CA SER A 7 2.14 4.00 -27.02
C SER A 7 2.45 2.64 -27.66
N LYS A 8 3.18 1.79 -26.94
CA LYS A 8 3.38 0.35 -27.23
C LYS A 8 3.05 -0.45 -25.97
N TRP A 9 2.80 -1.75 -26.13
CA TRP A 9 2.04 -2.61 -25.20
C TRP A 9 0.51 -2.49 -25.31
N CYS A 10 0.02 -2.58 -26.55
CA CYS A 10 -1.31 -3.09 -26.85
C CYS A 10 -1.22 -4.10 -28.01
N ARG A 11 -1.26 -5.40 -27.66
CA ARG A 11 -1.38 -6.64 -28.46
C ARG A 11 -1.21 -7.75 -27.41
N SER A 12 -2.24 -8.45 -26.93
CA SER A 12 -3.14 -9.29 -27.73
C SER A 12 -4.57 -9.47 -27.18
N ARG A 13 -5.55 -9.00 -27.97
CA ARG A 13 -6.89 -9.57 -28.31
C ARG A 13 -7.68 -10.46 -27.31
N ARG A 14 -8.99 -10.15 -27.29
CA ARG A 14 -10.15 -10.78 -26.60
C ARG A 14 -10.30 -10.24 -25.16
N TRP A 15 -11.45 -9.71 -24.74
CA TRP A 15 -12.81 -9.91 -25.26
C TRP A 15 -13.50 -8.65 -25.81
N THR A 16 -14.54 -8.85 -26.62
CA THR A 16 -15.38 -7.78 -27.20
C THR A 16 -16.84 -7.93 -26.80
N ARG A 17 -17.51 -6.77 -26.59
CA ARG A 17 -18.96 -6.54 -26.46
C ARG A 17 -19.62 -6.96 -25.13
N CYS A 18 -20.21 -5.97 -24.45
CA CYS A 18 -21.67 -5.78 -24.53
C CYS A 18 -22.10 -4.34 -24.15
N CYS A 19 -23.08 -3.80 -24.90
CA CYS A 19 -23.91 -2.60 -24.62
C CYS A 19 -23.20 -1.23 -24.41
N GLY A 20 -23.74 -0.08 -24.85
CA GLY A 20 -24.93 0.20 -25.66
C GLY A 20 -25.04 1.71 -26.00
N ARG A 21 -25.72 2.07 -27.10
CA ARG A 21 -26.09 3.47 -27.47
C ARG A 21 -26.98 4.08 -26.35
N ARG A 22 -27.16 5.39 -26.10
CA ARG A 22 -26.94 6.69 -26.79
C ARG A 22 -27.00 7.79 -25.67
N SER A 23 -26.84 9.11 -25.80
CA SER A 23 -26.75 10.06 -26.93
C SER A 23 -26.06 11.39 -26.51
N SER A 24 -25.91 12.31 -27.46
CA SER A 24 -25.41 13.70 -27.36
C SER A 24 -26.19 14.69 -26.47
N HIS A 25 -25.49 15.64 -25.86
CA HIS A 25 -25.77 17.10 -25.95
C HIS A 25 -24.48 17.91 -25.70
N ALA A 26 -24.35 19.07 -26.35
CA ALA A 26 -23.14 19.91 -26.30
C ALA A 26 -23.33 21.14 -25.39
N GLY A 27 -22.26 21.59 -24.73
CA GLY A 27 -22.25 22.80 -23.90
C GLY A 27 -20.84 23.12 -23.39
N ALA A 28 -20.17 24.08 -24.02
CA ALA A 28 -18.77 24.39 -23.77
C ALA A 28 -18.53 25.05 -22.40
N ARG A 29 -17.46 24.66 -21.69
CA ARG A 29 -16.80 25.46 -20.64
C ARG A 29 -15.29 25.26 -20.64
N HIS A 30 -14.61 26.31 -20.18
CA HIS A 30 -13.18 26.62 -20.22
C HIS A 30 -12.17 25.48 -20.02
N ALA A 31 -11.07 25.59 -20.76
CA ALA A 31 -9.84 24.85 -20.52
C ALA A 31 -9.23 25.20 -19.16
N ALA A 32 -9.02 24.17 -18.35
CA ALA A 32 -8.04 24.17 -17.25
C ALA A 32 -7.27 22.85 -17.39
N GLY A 33 -6.03 22.93 -17.89
CA GLY A 33 -5.15 21.78 -18.07
C GLY A 33 -4.75 21.17 -16.73
N LYS A 34 -5.55 20.24 -16.23
CA LYS A 34 -5.13 19.25 -15.25
C LYS A 34 -4.73 18.00 -16.02
N ASP A 35 -3.45 17.91 -16.38
CA ASP A 35 -2.85 16.63 -16.77
C ASP A 35 -2.69 15.79 -15.49
N SER A 36 -3.83 15.28 -14.99
CA SER A 36 -3.84 14.23 -14.00
C SER A 36 -3.14 13.01 -14.60
N LEU A 37 -2.03 12.60 -13.99
CA LEU A 37 -1.38 11.33 -14.27
C LEU A 37 -2.45 10.22 -14.33
N PRO A 38 -2.38 9.28 -15.30
CA PRO A 38 -3.43 8.27 -15.44
C PRO A 38 -3.47 7.42 -14.18
N ALA A 39 -4.64 7.39 -13.53
CA ALA A 39 -4.94 6.41 -12.49
C ALA A 39 -4.70 5.02 -13.08
N ARG A 40 -3.67 4.33 -12.57
CA ARG A 40 -3.30 2.97 -12.95
C ARG A 40 -3.40 2.08 -11.72
N ALA A 41 -3.90 0.87 -11.95
CA ALA A 41 -4.50 -0.02 -10.95
C ALA A 41 -5.70 0.61 -10.23
N ALA A 42 -6.87 0.56 -10.89
CA ALA A 42 -8.12 0.49 -10.16
C ALA A 42 -8.15 -0.88 -9.45
N PHE A 43 -8.02 -0.91 -8.12
CA PHE A 43 -8.05 -2.15 -7.34
C PHE A 43 -9.50 -2.64 -7.16
N THR A 44 -10.22 -2.79 -8.26
CA THR A 44 -11.49 -3.54 -8.27
C THR A 44 -11.21 -4.97 -7.86
N SER A 45 -11.99 -5.51 -6.92
CA SER A 45 -11.84 -6.89 -6.45
C SER A 45 -11.71 -7.87 -7.63
N PRO A 46 -10.56 -8.56 -7.80
CA PRO A 46 -10.47 -9.63 -8.79
C PRO A 46 -11.53 -10.70 -8.53
N GLU A 47 -12.10 -11.29 -9.57
CA GLU A 47 -13.06 -12.42 -9.46
C GLU A 47 -12.37 -13.76 -9.12
N GLY A 48 -11.23 -13.69 -8.40
CA GLY A 48 -10.47 -14.84 -7.91
C GLY A 48 -10.74 -15.14 -6.43
N PRO A 49 -10.55 -16.39 -5.97
CA PRO A 49 -10.52 -16.68 -4.55
C PRO A 49 -9.29 -16.01 -3.92
N PRO A 50 -9.41 -15.28 -2.80
CA PRO A 50 -8.30 -14.48 -2.25
C PRO A 50 -7.10 -15.35 -1.85
N VAL A 51 -5.88 -14.82 -2.03
CA VAL A 51 -4.60 -15.43 -1.63
C VAL A 51 -4.73 -16.30 -0.37
N LEU A 52 -4.76 -17.62 -0.55
CA LEU A 52 -4.79 -18.54 0.58
C LEU A 52 -3.39 -18.64 1.19
N ILE A 53 -3.18 -17.97 2.33
CA ILE A 53 -1.92 -18.02 3.07
C ILE A 53 -1.83 -19.34 3.84
N ARG A 54 -0.88 -20.19 3.41
CA ARG A 54 -0.63 -21.56 3.91
C ARG A 54 0.61 -21.64 4.80
N SER A 55 1.67 -20.92 4.43
CA SER A 55 2.90 -20.83 5.20
C SER A 55 3.40 -19.39 5.28
N VAL A 56 4.02 -19.05 6.41
CA VAL A 56 4.71 -17.77 6.60
C VAL A 56 5.95 -18.01 7.46
N GLU A 57 7.10 -17.62 6.95
CA GLU A 57 8.41 -17.78 7.61
C GLU A 57 9.13 -16.43 7.70
N PHE A 58 9.96 -16.24 8.72
CA PHE A 58 10.74 -15.02 8.87
C PHE A 58 12.05 -15.18 8.11
N ALA A 59 12.18 -14.49 6.98
CA ALA A 59 13.32 -14.60 6.06
C ALA A 59 14.52 -13.72 6.46
N GLY A 60 14.31 -12.72 7.31
CA GLY A 60 15.39 -11.91 7.88
C GLY A 60 15.05 -10.46 8.15
N SER A 61 16.07 -9.71 8.59
CA SER A 61 16.00 -8.28 8.88
C SER A 61 17.15 -7.55 8.20
N VAL A 62 16.85 -6.44 7.53
CA VAL A 62 17.85 -5.52 6.95
C VAL A 62 17.86 -4.23 7.77
N VAL A 63 19.02 -3.86 8.31
CA VAL A 63 19.21 -2.73 9.25
C VAL A 63 20.00 -1.57 8.66
N THR A 64 20.77 -1.81 7.60
CA THR A 64 21.67 -0.82 7.00
C THR A 64 21.53 -0.84 5.48
N PRO A 65 21.53 0.34 4.81
CA PRO A 65 21.63 0.42 3.35
C PRO A 65 22.82 -0.37 2.81
N GLY A 66 22.67 -0.99 1.64
CA GLY A 66 23.71 -1.78 0.97
C GLY A 66 23.86 -3.22 1.49
N GLN A 67 23.11 -3.64 2.50
CA GLN A 67 23.03 -5.06 2.85
C GLN A 67 22.24 -5.84 1.78
N THR A 68 22.65 -7.07 1.49
CA THR A 68 21.92 -7.96 0.58
C THR A 68 20.50 -8.19 1.07
N LEU A 69 19.51 -7.94 0.20
CA LEU A 69 18.11 -8.27 0.49
C LEU A 69 17.93 -9.81 0.54
N PRO A 70 17.06 -10.36 1.40
CA PRO A 70 16.99 -11.82 1.62
C PRO A 70 16.70 -12.65 0.36
N SER A 71 16.00 -12.11 -0.63
CA SER A 71 15.64 -12.81 -1.87
C SER A 71 15.06 -11.84 -2.92
N SER A 72 15.09 -12.26 -4.19
CA SER A 72 14.50 -11.58 -5.35
C SER A 72 13.02 -11.91 -5.61
N LEU A 73 12.38 -12.72 -4.75
CA LEU A 73 10.93 -12.96 -4.83
C LEU A 73 10.14 -11.63 -4.81
N PRO A 74 8.97 -11.55 -5.48
CA PRO A 74 8.06 -10.40 -5.41
C PRO A 74 7.80 -9.92 -3.99
N GLN A 75 7.66 -8.60 -3.78
CA GLN A 75 7.61 -7.99 -2.45
C GLN A 75 6.47 -6.97 -2.35
N ILE A 76 5.67 -7.07 -1.30
CA ILE A 76 4.70 -6.04 -0.89
C ILE A 76 5.20 -5.43 0.43
N ALA A 77 5.50 -4.13 0.41
CA ALA A 77 6.00 -3.42 1.58
C ALA A 77 4.86 -2.79 2.39
N PHE A 78 4.91 -2.93 3.71
CA PHE A 78 3.96 -2.34 4.64
C PHE A 78 4.55 -1.07 5.26
N ALA A 79 3.88 0.06 5.07
CA ALA A 79 4.33 1.38 5.51
C ALA A 79 3.28 2.09 6.38
N GLY A 80 3.69 3.15 7.08
CA GLY A 80 2.80 4.00 7.88
C GLY A 80 3.35 4.36 9.26
N ARG A 81 2.61 5.19 9.99
CA ARG A 81 3.04 5.72 11.30
C ARG A 81 3.08 4.64 12.39
N SER A 82 3.95 4.77 13.39
CA SER A 82 3.93 3.85 14.55
C SER A 82 2.57 3.92 15.24
N ASN A 83 2.10 2.77 15.73
CA ASN A 83 0.77 2.59 16.29
C ASN A 83 -0.41 2.80 15.32
N VAL A 84 -0.19 2.98 14.00
CA VAL A 84 -1.28 3.01 12.99
C VAL A 84 -2.03 1.69 12.89
N GLY A 85 -1.41 0.58 13.31
CA GLY A 85 -2.00 -0.76 13.28
C GLY A 85 -1.27 -1.77 12.40
N LYS A 86 -0.15 -1.37 11.76
CA LYS A 86 0.67 -2.19 10.84
C LYS A 86 0.87 -3.64 11.28
N SER A 87 1.52 -3.89 12.41
CA SER A 87 1.74 -5.26 12.90
C SER A 87 0.44 -6.00 13.25
N SER A 88 -0.64 -5.30 13.59
CA SER A 88 -1.96 -5.91 13.82
C SER A 88 -2.64 -6.30 12.51
N LEU A 89 -2.50 -5.48 11.46
CA LEU A 89 -3.04 -5.75 10.13
C LEU A 89 -2.27 -6.90 9.46
N ILE A 90 -0.94 -6.89 9.51
CA ILE A 90 -0.09 -8.00 9.02
C ILE A 90 -0.51 -9.32 9.68
N ASN A 91 -0.59 -9.37 11.02
CA ASN A 91 -1.06 -10.59 11.72
C ASN A 91 -2.54 -10.95 11.44
N ARG A 92 -3.35 -10.05 10.88
CA ARG A 92 -4.73 -10.36 10.45
C ARG A 92 -4.75 -10.93 9.05
N LEU A 93 -4.03 -10.30 8.11
CA LEU A 93 -3.93 -10.71 6.71
C LEU A 93 -3.27 -12.08 6.56
N LEU A 94 -2.18 -12.33 7.29
CA LEU A 94 -1.46 -13.61 7.29
C LEU A 94 -2.26 -14.83 7.80
N GLY A 95 -3.53 -14.65 8.17
CA GLY A 95 -4.33 -15.62 8.94
C GLY A 95 -3.80 -15.76 10.36
N ARG A 96 -4.64 -16.07 11.35
CA ARG A 96 -4.18 -16.23 12.75
C ARG A 96 -3.29 -17.48 12.86
N PRO A 97 -1.94 -17.37 12.96
CA PRO A 97 -1.13 -18.54 13.22
C PRO A 97 -1.22 -18.84 14.72
N ARG A 98 -0.98 -20.08 15.15
CA ARG A 98 -0.95 -20.42 16.59
C ARG A 98 0.17 -19.69 17.37
N ARG A 99 1.04 -18.94 16.68
CA ARG A 99 2.05 -18.01 17.21
C ARG A 99 1.98 -16.68 16.46
N LYS A 100 2.19 -15.54 17.14
CA LYS A 100 2.27 -14.21 16.49
C LYS A 100 3.58 -14.13 15.68
N ILE A 101 3.48 -13.98 14.36
CA ILE A 101 4.66 -13.97 13.46
C ILE A 101 5.26 -12.56 13.40
N ALA A 102 4.44 -11.55 13.08
CA ALA A 102 4.86 -10.17 13.26
C ALA A 102 4.80 -9.83 14.75
N ARG A 103 5.96 -9.52 15.36
CA ARG A 103 6.01 -9.03 16.75
C ARG A 103 5.24 -7.71 16.82
N VAL A 104 4.04 -7.74 17.41
CA VAL A 104 3.30 -6.54 17.81
C VAL A 104 4.05 -5.92 18.98
N SER A 105 5.10 -5.15 18.68
CA SER A 105 5.90 -4.48 19.70
C SER A 105 5.07 -3.39 20.36
N ALA A 106 4.62 -3.64 21.59
CA ALA A 106 3.96 -2.64 22.42
C ALA A 106 4.92 -1.51 22.86
N SER A 107 6.23 -1.70 22.67
CA SER A 107 7.28 -0.73 22.94
C SER A 107 7.80 -0.13 21.63
N PRO A 108 7.50 1.15 21.33
CA PRO A 108 8.22 1.90 20.29
C PRO A 108 9.68 2.03 20.75
N GLY A 109 10.62 1.36 20.08
CA GLY A 109 12.01 1.33 20.55
C GLY A 109 13.01 0.52 19.73
N LYS A 110 12.64 -0.67 19.24
CA LYS A 110 13.65 -1.71 18.91
C LYS A 110 13.69 -2.23 17.48
N THR A 111 12.70 -1.94 16.64
CA THR A 111 12.71 -2.37 15.23
C THR A 111 13.15 -1.23 14.33
N GLN A 112 14.47 -1.10 14.14
CA GLN A 112 15.07 -0.20 13.14
C GLN A 112 15.32 -0.92 11.80
N ALA A 113 14.77 -2.12 11.63
CA ALA A 113 15.00 -3.00 10.49
C ALA A 113 13.77 -3.13 9.59
N LEU A 114 14.02 -3.28 8.28
CA LEU A 114 13.06 -3.84 7.34
C LEU A 114 12.95 -5.33 7.63
N ASN A 115 11.76 -5.86 7.91
CA ASN A 115 11.58 -7.27 8.28
C ASN A 115 10.88 -8.03 7.17
N PHE A 116 11.51 -9.09 6.68
CA PHE A 116 11.03 -9.89 5.57
C PHE A 116 10.31 -11.13 6.10
N TYR A 117 9.07 -11.31 5.68
CA TYR A 117 8.26 -12.49 5.94
C TYR A 117 7.97 -13.16 4.61
N GLU A 118 8.57 -14.33 4.37
CA GLU A 118 8.29 -15.13 3.18
C GLU A 118 6.93 -15.79 3.35
N VAL A 119 6.03 -15.58 2.40
CA VAL A 119 4.67 -16.12 2.39
C VAL A 119 4.55 -17.13 1.25
N ASN A 120 4.00 -18.31 1.56
CA ASN A 120 3.78 -19.42 0.63
C ASN A 120 5.03 -19.89 -0.16
N ARG A 121 6.24 -19.41 0.21
CA ARG A 121 7.49 -19.54 -0.57
C ARG A 121 7.42 -18.91 -1.97
N SER A 122 6.56 -17.90 -2.14
CA SER A 122 6.32 -17.24 -3.45
C SER A 122 6.45 -15.72 -3.43
N PHE A 123 6.27 -15.05 -2.28
CA PHE A 123 6.49 -13.60 -2.17
C PHE A 123 6.91 -13.20 -0.75
N HIS A 124 7.41 -11.97 -0.58
CA HIS A 124 7.71 -11.37 0.71
C HIS A 124 6.67 -10.32 1.10
N LEU A 125 6.28 -10.33 2.38
CA LEU A 125 5.79 -9.13 3.04
C LEU A 125 6.95 -8.45 3.76
N VAL A 126 7.15 -7.17 3.48
CA VAL A 126 8.26 -6.39 4.03
C VAL A 126 7.72 -5.35 5.02
N ASP A 127 7.87 -5.61 6.31
CA ASP A 127 7.44 -4.69 7.36
C ASP A 127 8.48 -3.57 7.53
N LEU A 128 8.24 -2.43 6.87
CA LEU A 128 9.08 -1.24 7.02
C LEU A 128 8.90 -0.65 8.43
N PRO A 129 9.93 -0.08 9.08
CA PRO A 129 9.74 0.55 10.38
C PRO A 129 8.74 1.71 10.30
N GLY A 130 7.99 1.94 11.38
CA GLY A 130 6.97 2.99 11.40
C GLY A 130 7.54 4.37 11.70
N SER A 131 7.07 5.40 10.99
CA SER A 131 7.50 6.81 11.16
C SER A 131 7.09 7.44 12.51
N GLY A 132 6.38 6.71 13.37
CA GLY A 132 5.80 7.24 14.60
C GLY A 132 6.75 7.28 15.79
N TYR A 133 8.06 7.24 15.56
CA TYR A 133 9.02 7.81 16.51
C TYR A 133 9.14 9.32 16.32
N ALA A 134 8.02 10.05 16.39
CA ALA A 134 8.08 11.51 16.53
C ALA A 134 8.91 11.95 17.76
N ARG A 135 9.09 11.03 18.73
CA ARG A 135 9.90 11.18 19.94
C ARG A 135 11.31 10.56 19.88
N ALA A 136 11.75 9.95 18.77
CA ALA A 136 13.15 9.52 18.66
C ALA A 136 14.09 10.70 18.41
N PRO A 137 15.39 10.54 18.70
CA PRO A 137 16.43 11.43 18.19
C PRO A 137 16.32 11.65 16.68
N ARG A 138 16.87 12.77 16.20
CA ARG A 138 16.81 13.15 14.77
C ARG A 138 17.58 12.15 13.92
N GLU A 139 18.67 11.64 14.45
CA GLU A 139 19.63 10.70 13.88
C GLU A 139 18.96 9.36 13.55
N VAL A 140 18.13 8.85 14.48
CA VAL A 140 17.37 7.59 14.29
C VAL A 140 16.30 7.76 13.20
N ARG A 141 15.63 8.92 13.14
CA ARG A 141 14.64 9.23 12.10
C ARG A 141 15.29 9.39 10.73
N ASP A 142 16.46 10.03 10.67
CA ASP A 142 17.24 10.21 9.45
C ASP A 142 17.78 8.86 8.93
N ALA A 143 18.36 8.03 9.80
CA ALA A 143 18.82 6.68 9.44
C ALA A 143 17.68 5.81 8.90
N TRP A 144 16.51 5.85 9.54
CA TRP A 144 15.31 5.17 9.03
C TRP A 144 14.87 5.68 7.66
N ARG A 145 14.82 7.00 7.46
CA ARG A 145 14.45 7.60 6.17
C ARG A 145 15.43 7.20 5.06
N ILE A 146 16.72 7.13 5.35
CA ILE A 146 17.75 6.65 4.40
C ILE A 146 17.52 5.17 4.08
N LEU A 147 17.32 4.31 5.09
CA LEU A 147 17.07 2.88 4.90
C LEU A 147 15.83 2.59 4.05
N VAL A 148 14.72 3.30 4.28
CA VAL A 148 13.50 3.11 3.49
C VAL A 148 13.66 3.66 2.06
N ARG A 149 14.25 4.85 1.88
CA ARG A 149 14.49 5.40 0.53
C ARG A 149 15.43 4.51 -0.29
N TRP A 150 16.47 3.95 0.33
CA TRP A 150 17.35 2.96 -0.29
C TRP A 150 16.57 1.70 -0.72
N TYR A 151 15.75 1.12 0.17
CA TYR A 151 14.96 -0.06 -0.17
C TYR A 151 13.95 0.19 -1.30
N LEU A 152 13.27 1.34 -1.29
CA LEU A 152 12.32 1.71 -2.35
C LEU A 152 13.01 1.92 -3.72
N ALA A 153 14.29 2.29 -3.73
CA ALA A 153 15.07 2.50 -4.95
C ALA A 153 15.74 1.21 -5.47
N GLU A 154 16.30 0.38 -4.58
CA GLU A 154 17.14 -0.77 -4.93
C GLU A 154 16.41 -2.12 -4.94
N SER A 155 15.19 -2.21 -4.35
CA SER A 155 14.45 -3.47 -4.33
C SER A 155 13.81 -3.79 -5.69
N THR A 156 14.52 -4.58 -6.50
CA THR A 156 14.05 -5.11 -7.79
C THR A 156 12.82 -6.01 -7.69
N GLY A 157 12.51 -6.53 -6.49
CA GLY A 157 11.33 -7.34 -6.23
C GLY A 157 10.09 -6.54 -5.80
N LEU A 158 10.21 -5.24 -5.52
CA LEU A 158 9.11 -4.43 -5.00
C LEU A 158 7.99 -4.26 -6.05
N ARG A 159 6.84 -4.87 -5.78
CA ARG A 159 5.62 -4.75 -6.62
C ARG A 159 4.68 -3.64 -6.14
N GLY A 160 4.72 -3.29 -4.86
CA GLY A 160 3.96 -2.16 -4.36
C GLY A 160 4.05 -1.95 -2.84
N VAL A 161 3.46 -0.85 -2.39
CA VAL A 161 3.44 -0.43 -0.98
C VAL A 161 2.00 -0.34 -0.48
N LEU A 162 1.70 -1.08 0.59
CA LEU A 162 0.50 -0.92 1.38
C LEU A 162 0.76 0.10 2.49
N TYR A 163 0.31 1.34 2.28
CA TYR A 163 0.47 2.45 3.21
C TYR A 163 -0.73 2.58 4.15
N LEU A 164 -0.49 2.56 5.46
CA LEU A 164 -1.55 2.60 6.46
C LEU A 164 -1.73 4.02 7.02
N VAL A 165 -2.99 4.46 7.09
CA VAL A 165 -3.41 5.74 7.71
C VAL A 165 -4.46 5.46 8.78
N ASP A 166 -4.37 6.12 9.94
CA ASP A 166 -5.33 5.94 11.04
C ASP A 166 -6.63 6.70 10.75
N SER A 167 -7.71 6.00 10.39
CA SER A 167 -8.98 6.61 9.94
C SER A 167 -9.62 7.61 10.91
N ARG A 168 -9.21 7.61 12.18
CA ARG A 168 -9.70 8.53 13.22
C ARG A 168 -9.20 9.96 13.06
N HIS A 169 -8.21 10.20 12.19
CA HIS A 169 -7.58 11.50 11.97
C HIS A 169 -7.33 11.73 10.47
N PRO A 170 -7.34 12.99 9.99
CA PRO A 170 -6.91 13.30 8.63
C PRO A 170 -5.44 12.87 8.38
N PRO A 171 -5.06 12.54 7.14
CA PRO A 171 -3.67 12.30 6.76
C PRO A 171 -2.77 13.48 7.18
N THR A 172 -1.65 13.15 7.83
CA THR A 172 -0.68 14.13 8.35
C THR A 172 0.37 14.48 7.30
N ALA A 173 1.12 15.57 7.50
CA ALA A 173 2.16 16.00 6.58
C ALA A 173 3.20 14.90 6.24
N GLY A 174 3.54 14.02 7.19
CA GLY A 174 4.43 12.89 6.93
C GLY A 174 3.78 11.72 6.18
N ASP A 175 2.44 11.62 6.21
CA ASP A 175 1.70 10.70 5.35
C ASP A 175 1.68 11.25 3.91
N LEU A 176 1.50 12.57 3.75
CA LEU A 176 1.58 13.25 2.45
C LEU A 176 2.97 13.17 1.82
N GLU A 177 4.05 13.45 2.58
CA GLU A 177 5.43 13.37 2.09
C GLU A 177 5.76 11.96 1.59
N PHE A 178 5.33 10.93 2.32
CA PHE A 178 5.64 9.55 1.95
C PHE A 178 4.86 9.09 0.73
N VAL A 179 3.54 9.32 0.69
CA VAL A 179 2.71 8.93 -0.47
C VAL A 179 3.05 9.75 -1.71
N GLY A 180 3.39 11.04 -1.56
CA GLY A 180 3.95 11.87 -2.63
C GLY A 180 5.26 11.29 -3.18
N HIS A 181 6.18 10.87 -2.31
CA HIS A 181 7.43 10.23 -2.75
C HIS A 181 7.18 8.93 -3.54
N LEU A 182 6.22 8.10 -3.14
CA LEU A 182 5.85 6.89 -3.88
C LEU A 182 5.26 7.23 -5.26
N ALA A 183 4.48 8.29 -5.36
CA ALA A 183 3.96 8.77 -6.64
C ALA A 183 5.08 9.32 -7.55
N ASP A 184 6.03 10.07 -6.99
CA ASP A 184 7.22 10.58 -7.71
C ASP A 184 8.09 9.45 -8.27
N THR A 185 8.20 8.31 -7.56
CA THR A 185 8.93 7.11 -8.02
C THR A 185 8.08 6.16 -8.86
N GLY A 186 6.80 6.48 -9.11
CA GLY A 186 5.88 5.61 -9.84
C GLY A 186 5.57 4.28 -9.14
N THR A 187 5.81 4.18 -7.82
CA THR A 187 5.64 2.95 -7.04
C THR A 187 4.15 2.68 -6.79
N PRO A 188 3.61 1.51 -7.21
CA PRO A 188 2.22 1.17 -6.97
C PRO A 188 1.87 1.24 -5.48
N THR A 189 0.80 1.96 -5.15
CA THR A 189 0.46 2.31 -3.78
C THR A 189 -1.00 2.01 -3.49
N LEU A 190 -1.22 1.20 -2.45
CA LEU A 190 -2.52 0.87 -1.88
C LEU A 190 -2.61 1.50 -0.48
N ILE A 191 -3.72 2.16 -0.17
CA ILE A 191 -3.95 2.84 1.11
C ILE A 191 -4.92 2.01 1.97
N ALA A 192 -4.52 1.68 3.19
CA ALA A 192 -5.41 1.11 4.20
C ALA A 192 -5.81 2.19 5.23
N LEU A 193 -7.09 2.58 5.25
CA LEU A 193 -7.67 3.41 6.31
C LEU A 193 -7.96 2.50 7.51
N THR A 194 -7.05 2.44 8.47
CA THR A 194 -7.11 1.48 9.58
C THR A 194 -8.05 1.92 10.71
N LYS A 195 -8.51 0.96 11.50
CA LYS A 195 -9.29 1.14 12.74
C LYS A 195 -10.68 1.75 12.53
N VAL A 196 -11.33 1.45 11.40
CA VAL A 196 -12.71 1.91 11.14
C VAL A 196 -13.72 1.44 12.21
N ASP A 197 -13.41 0.35 12.94
CA ASP A 197 -14.14 -0.10 14.14
C ASP A 197 -14.14 0.88 15.33
N LYS A 198 -13.37 1.97 15.24
CA LYS A 198 -13.27 3.04 16.24
C LYS A 198 -13.95 4.33 15.83
N LEU A 199 -14.53 4.39 14.64
CA LEU A 199 -15.29 5.55 14.17
C LEU A 199 -16.72 5.51 14.73
N LYS A 200 -17.31 6.69 14.91
CA LYS A 200 -18.74 6.83 15.21
C LYS A 200 -19.54 6.58 13.92
N SER A 201 -20.72 5.97 13.99
CA SER A 201 -21.53 5.63 12.81
C SER A 201 -21.73 6.81 11.85
N ARG A 202 -22.10 7.98 12.39
CA ARG A 202 -22.22 9.25 11.62
C ARG A 202 -20.96 9.65 10.82
N VAL A 203 -19.76 9.29 11.27
CA VAL A 203 -18.50 9.55 10.54
C VAL A 203 -18.32 8.55 9.39
N ARG A 204 -18.75 7.30 9.58
CA ARG A 204 -18.75 6.29 8.51
C ARG A 204 -19.81 6.60 7.44
N GLU A 205 -21.02 6.94 7.87
CA GLU A 205 -22.15 7.36 7.01
C GLU A 205 -21.80 8.58 6.13
N ALA A 206 -20.93 9.47 6.62
CA ALA A 206 -20.47 10.64 5.86
C ALA A 206 -19.41 10.32 4.79
N GLY A 207 -18.85 9.11 4.76
CA GLY A 207 -17.77 8.70 3.86
C GLY A 207 -16.39 9.23 4.28
N ILE A 208 -15.41 8.33 4.42
CA ILE A 208 -14.02 8.68 4.77
C ILE A 208 -13.02 8.47 3.63
N VAL A 209 -13.42 7.77 2.56
CA VAL A 209 -12.55 7.42 1.43
C VAL A 209 -12.22 8.65 0.59
N GLU A 210 -13.22 9.28 -0.05
CA GLU A 210 -13.07 10.51 -0.85
C GLU A 210 -12.23 11.61 -0.16
N PRO A 211 -12.49 12.04 1.10
CA PRO A 211 -11.68 13.07 1.74
C PRO A 211 -10.24 12.62 2.06
N ALA A 212 -9.99 11.32 2.32
CA ALA A 212 -8.64 10.81 2.53
C ALA A 212 -7.87 10.71 1.21
N ALA A 213 -8.50 10.15 0.16
CA ALA A 213 -7.95 10.02 -1.19
C ALA A 213 -7.55 11.39 -1.75
N ARG A 214 -8.49 12.35 -1.73
CA ARG A 214 -8.28 13.75 -2.13
C ARG A 214 -7.17 14.44 -1.35
N LYS A 215 -7.00 14.13 -0.06
CA LYS A 215 -5.96 14.73 0.78
C LYS A 215 -4.58 14.13 0.53
N LEU A 216 -4.51 12.83 0.20
CA LEU A 216 -3.28 12.10 -0.16
C LEU A 216 -2.86 12.30 -1.62
N GLY A 217 -3.78 12.71 -2.50
CA GLY A 217 -3.52 12.85 -3.94
C GLY A 217 -3.62 11.54 -4.72
N VAL A 218 -4.41 10.57 -4.24
CA VAL A 218 -4.61 9.24 -4.85
C VAL A 218 -6.04 9.05 -5.35
N SER A 219 -6.28 8.06 -6.21
CA SER A 219 -7.64 7.63 -6.58
C SER A 219 -8.34 6.99 -5.38
N GLU A 220 -9.67 7.12 -5.29
CA GLU A 220 -10.48 6.42 -4.29
C GLU A 220 -10.38 4.89 -4.43
N GLU A 221 -10.16 4.39 -5.64
CA GLU A 221 -9.94 2.97 -5.93
C GLU A 221 -8.64 2.42 -5.30
N GLN A 222 -7.73 3.31 -4.88
CA GLN A 222 -6.52 2.96 -4.14
C GLN A 222 -6.74 2.89 -2.63
N VAL A 223 -7.96 3.09 -2.12
CA VAL A 223 -8.22 3.29 -0.70
C VAL A 223 -9.22 2.26 -0.16
N VAL A 224 -8.78 1.46 0.80
CA VAL A 224 -9.57 0.41 1.45
C VAL A 224 -9.79 0.73 2.93
N GLU A 225 -11.05 0.78 3.37
CA GLU A 225 -11.41 0.81 4.79
C GLU A 225 -11.03 -0.52 5.46
N SER A 226 -10.32 -0.49 6.59
CA SER A 226 -9.88 -1.72 7.25
C SER A 226 -9.90 -1.68 8.79
N SER A 227 -10.24 -2.83 9.39
CA SER A 227 -10.01 -3.09 10.81
C SER A 227 -9.43 -4.48 11.05
N ALA A 228 -8.21 -4.53 11.57
CA ALA A 228 -7.59 -5.76 12.06
C ALA A 228 -8.42 -6.45 13.17
N ARG A 229 -9.25 -5.70 13.90
CA ARG A 229 -10.09 -6.21 15.00
C ARG A 229 -11.28 -6.99 14.46
N THR A 230 -12.11 -6.39 13.60
CA THR A 230 -13.30 -7.04 13.04
C THR A 230 -12.90 -8.01 11.93
N GLY A 231 -12.00 -7.58 11.03
CA GLY A 231 -11.68 -8.25 9.77
C GLY A 231 -12.13 -7.47 8.53
N GLU A 232 -12.85 -6.38 8.75
CA GLU A 232 -13.27 -5.47 7.69
C GLU A 232 -12.08 -5.03 6.82
N GLY A 233 -12.27 -5.04 5.50
CA GLY A 233 -11.23 -4.73 4.52
C GLY A 233 -10.17 -5.80 4.30
N ALA A 234 -10.13 -6.89 5.06
CA ALA A 234 -9.04 -7.86 4.96
C ALA A 234 -9.00 -8.57 3.60
N ASP A 235 -10.16 -9.02 3.11
CA ASP A 235 -10.24 -9.76 1.85
C ASP A 235 -10.00 -8.82 0.65
N GLN A 236 -10.51 -7.58 0.70
CA GLN A 236 -10.21 -6.54 -0.29
C GLN A 236 -8.72 -6.21 -0.35
N LEU A 237 -8.05 -6.10 0.80
CA LEU A 237 -6.60 -5.87 0.85
C LEU A 237 -5.80 -7.06 0.30
N LEU A 238 -6.18 -8.30 0.63
CA LEU A 238 -5.54 -9.49 0.07
C LEU A 238 -5.68 -9.53 -1.46
N ALA A 239 -6.89 -9.29 -1.97
CA ALA A 239 -7.17 -9.32 -3.40
C ALA A 239 -6.48 -8.17 -4.17
N ALA A 240 -6.36 -6.98 -3.58
CA ALA A 240 -5.57 -5.89 -4.15
C ALA A 240 -4.05 -6.15 -4.10
N MET A 241 -3.56 -6.84 -3.05
CA MET A 241 -2.17 -7.30 -2.98
C MET A 241 -1.87 -8.41 -3.99
N GLU A 242 -2.83 -9.28 -4.29
CA GLU A 242 -2.75 -10.32 -5.33
C GLU A 242 -2.55 -9.67 -6.71
N ALA A 243 -3.39 -8.70 -7.06
CA ALA A 243 -3.26 -7.95 -8.31
C ALA A 243 -1.87 -7.30 -8.49
N LEU A 244 -1.28 -6.74 -7.41
CA LEU A 244 0.09 -6.22 -7.45
C LEU A 244 1.16 -7.30 -7.67
N LEU A 245 0.96 -8.50 -7.11
CA LEU A 245 1.88 -9.62 -7.25
C LEU A 245 1.82 -10.29 -8.63
N GLU A 246 0.66 -10.23 -9.29
CA GLU A 246 0.41 -10.79 -10.63
C GLU A 246 0.85 -9.87 -11.79
N GLU A 247 1.20 -8.60 -11.54
CA GLU A 247 1.75 -7.72 -12.58
C GLU A 247 3.13 -8.21 -13.05
N GLU A 248 3.14 -9.04 -14.11
CA GLU A 248 4.34 -9.47 -14.83
C GLU A 248 5.10 -8.26 -15.40
N SER A 249 6.41 -8.23 -15.12
CA SER A 249 7.38 -7.20 -15.56
C SER A 249 8.21 -7.68 -16.74
#